data_AF-A0A959DIU9-F1
#
_entry.id   AF-A0A959DIU9-F1
#
_cell.length_a   1.000
_cell.length_b   1.000
_cell.length_c   1.000
_cell.angle_alpha   90.00
_cell.angle_beta   90.00
_cell.angle_gamma   90.00
#
_symmetry.space_group_name_H-M   'P 1'
#
loop_
_entity.id
_entity.type
_entity.pdbx_description
1 polymer ?
#
loop_
_entity_poly.entity_id
_entity_poly.type
_entity_poly.pdbx_seq_one_letter_code
_entity_poly.pdbx_strand_id
1 'polypeptide(L)'
;MTKSEAISWFRIHEMFRFESFHMYGIIGTAVVLGAAIIWAMKKFGMKTLRGTAVTYNPMKLSLKRHLLAGSVFGLGWALVGCCPGPMYVLLGNGYAIMILVLLGAILGTYTYGLVMDKLPH
;
A
#
# COMPACT_ATOMS: atom_id res chain seq x y z
N MET A 1 -1.94 -13.39 -9.05
CA MET A 1 -1.10 -12.25 -9.46
C MET A 1 -0.32 -12.54 -10.74
N THR A 2 0.39 -13.66 -10.87
CA THR A 2 1.06 -14.10 -12.12
C THR A 2 0.09 -14.44 -13.26
N LYS A 3 -1.03 -15.10 -12.97
CA LYS A 3 -2.12 -15.34 -13.93
C LYS A 3 -2.97 -14.10 -14.28
N SER A 4 -2.79 -12.98 -13.56
CA SER A 4 -3.66 -11.80 -13.65
C SER A 4 -2.99 -10.60 -14.33
N GLU A 5 -1.75 -10.79 -14.86
CA GLU A 5 -0.87 -9.78 -15.45
C GLU A 5 -0.69 -8.50 -14.62
N ALA A 6 -1.08 -8.52 -13.34
CA ALA A 6 -0.98 -7.41 -12.38
C ALA A 6 0.48 -7.13 -11.93
N ILE A 7 1.44 -7.74 -12.63
CA ILE A 7 2.88 -7.73 -12.40
C ILE A 7 3.58 -6.91 -13.50
N SER A 8 2.96 -6.77 -14.68
CA SER A 8 3.60 -6.07 -15.79
C SER A 8 3.52 -4.55 -15.57
N TRP A 9 4.65 -3.88 -15.79
CA TRP A 9 4.76 -2.42 -15.83
C TRP A 9 3.73 -1.78 -16.78
N PHE A 10 3.35 -2.50 -17.84
CA PHE A 10 2.30 -2.12 -18.80
C PHE A 10 0.92 -1.94 -18.17
N ARG A 11 0.50 -2.79 -17.23
CA ARG A 11 -0.81 -2.69 -16.58
C ARG A 11 -0.93 -1.49 -15.65
N ILE A 12 0.18 -1.08 -15.01
CA ILE A 12 0.23 0.15 -14.21
C ILE A 12 0.13 1.37 -15.11
N HIS A 13 0.81 1.36 -16.26
CA HIS A 13 0.70 2.41 -17.27
C HIS A 13 -0.71 2.50 -17.88
N GLU A 14 -1.38 1.36 -18.06
CA GLU A 14 -2.75 1.27 -18.58
C GLU A 14 -3.82 1.72 -17.56
N MET A 15 -3.54 1.57 -16.26
CA MET A 15 -4.34 2.20 -15.21
C MET A 15 -4.27 3.73 -15.30
N PHE A 16 -3.07 4.31 -15.47
CA PHE A 16 -2.91 5.77 -15.62
C PHE A 16 -3.49 6.33 -16.93
N ARG A 17 -3.63 5.49 -17.97
CA ARG A 17 -4.32 5.81 -19.24
C ARG A 17 -5.84 5.59 -19.22
N PHE A 18 -6.41 5.17 -18.09
CA PHE A 18 -7.84 4.86 -17.94
C PHE A 18 -8.39 3.75 -18.88
N GLU A 19 -7.55 2.90 -19.46
CA GLU A 19 -7.99 1.84 -20.39
C GLU A 19 -8.36 0.52 -19.69
N SER A 20 -7.84 0.27 -18.48
CA SER A 20 -8.00 -1.03 -17.79
C SER A 20 -9.16 -1.02 -16.77
N PHE A 21 -10.42 -1.05 -17.24
CA PHE A 21 -11.63 -1.14 -16.39
C PHE A 21 -11.60 -2.31 -15.39
N HIS A 22 -10.90 -3.40 -15.75
CA HIS A 22 -10.80 -4.60 -14.92
C HIS A 22 -9.99 -4.37 -13.62
N MET A 23 -8.91 -3.56 -13.66
CA MET A 23 -8.12 -3.29 -12.43
C MET A 23 -8.87 -2.40 -11.45
N TYR A 24 -9.59 -1.38 -11.96
CA TYR A 24 -10.44 -0.55 -11.12
C TYR A 24 -11.55 -1.38 -10.45
N GLY A 25 -12.14 -2.33 -11.18
CA GLY A 25 -13.10 -3.28 -10.63
C GLY A 25 -12.53 -4.15 -9.50
N ILE A 26 -11.31 -4.69 -9.66
CA ILE A 26 -10.65 -5.50 -8.61
C ILE A 26 -10.34 -4.65 -7.37
N ILE A 27 -9.80 -3.44 -7.54
CA ILE A 27 -9.47 -2.57 -6.40
C ILE A 27 -10.74 -2.10 -5.69
N GLY A 28 -11.74 -1.65 -6.44
CA GLY A 28 -13.02 -1.20 -5.90
C GLY A 28 -13.75 -2.30 -5.13
N THR A 29 -13.84 -3.51 -5.69
CA THR A 29 -14.46 -4.65 -5.00
C THR A 29 -13.69 -5.03 -3.74
N ALA A 30 -12.35 -5.02 -3.77
CA ALA A 30 -11.53 -5.29 -2.58
C ALA A 30 -11.78 -4.26 -1.46
N VAL A 31 -11.89 -2.97 -1.80
CA VAL A 31 -12.17 -1.90 -0.83
C VAL A 31 -13.59 -2.04 -0.24
N VAL A 32 -14.59 -2.26 -1.09
CA VAL A 32 -15.99 -2.42 -0.66
C VAL A 32 -16.15 -3.66 0.22
N LEU A 33 -15.56 -4.79 -0.19
CA LEU A 33 -15.61 -6.03 0.57
C LEU A 33 -14.88 -5.87 1.92
N GLY A 34 -13.71 -5.24 1.94
CA GLY A 34 -12.96 -4.95 3.16
C GLY A 34 -13.75 -4.06 4.13
N ALA A 35 -14.38 -3.00 3.62
CA ALA A 35 -15.24 -2.13 4.42
C ALA A 35 -16.46 -2.88 4.98
N ALA A 36 -17.10 -3.72 4.16
CA ALA A 36 -18.24 -4.54 4.58
C ALA A 36 -17.86 -5.56 5.66
N ILE A 37 -16.70 -6.22 5.52
CA ILE A 37 -16.18 -7.17 6.51
C ILE A 37 -15.86 -6.47 7.84
N ILE A 38 -15.19 -5.32 7.80
CA ILE A 38 -14.90 -4.53 9.02
C ILE A 38 -16.21 -4.07 9.69
N TRP A 39 -17.17 -3.62 8.91
CA TRP A 39 -18.48 -3.23 9.41
C TRP A 39 -19.24 -4.41 10.03
N ALA A 40 -19.22 -5.59 9.40
CA ALA A 40 -19.82 -6.81 9.93
C ALA A 40 -19.14 -7.26 11.23
N MET A 41 -17.81 -7.27 11.29
CA MET A 41 -17.05 -7.60 12.51
C MET A 41 -17.39 -6.66 13.67
N LYS A 42 -17.59 -5.36 13.38
CA LYS A 42 -18.02 -4.37 14.37
C LYS A 42 -19.46 -4.63 14.85
N LYS A 43 -20.37 -5.00 13.95
CA LYS A 43 -21.78 -5.29 14.27
C LYS A 43 -21.94 -6.58 15.07
N PHE A 44 -21.14 -7.61 14.77
CA PHE A 44 -21.14 -8.88 15.49
C PHE A 44 -20.29 -8.87 16.78
N GLY A 45 -19.63 -7.75 17.10
CA GLY A 45 -18.83 -7.62 18.32
C GLY A 45 -17.68 -8.64 18.39
N MET A 46 -17.15 -9.06 17.24
CA MET A 46 -16.11 -10.09 17.18
C MET A 46 -14.86 -9.61 17.93
N LYS A 47 -14.46 -10.39 18.94
CA LYS A 47 -13.26 -10.13 19.71
C LYS A 47 -12.05 -10.53 18.87
N THR A 48 -11.04 -9.66 18.83
CA THR A 48 -9.74 -10.04 18.27
C THR A 48 -9.12 -11.17 19.11
N LEU A 49 -8.12 -11.89 18.59
CA LEU A 49 -7.41 -12.98 19.32
C LEU A 49 -6.87 -12.56 20.72
N ARG A 50 -6.83 -11.26 21.02
CA ARG A 50 -6.42 -10.66 22.29
C ARG A 50 -7.58 -10.21 23.20
N GLY A 51 -8.82 -10.53 22.87
CA GLY A 51 -9.99 -10.22 23.71
C GLY A 51 -10.45 -8.76 23.70
N THR A 52 -9.75 -7.87 22.98
CA THR A 52 -10.15 -6.47 22.79
C THR A 52 -11.17 -6.36 21.66
N ALA A 53 -12.21 -5.56 21.89
CA ALA A 53 -13.14 -5.13 20.85
C ALA A 53 -12.34 -4.45 19.72
N VAL A 54 -12.82 -4.59 18.47
CA VAL A 54 -12.25 -3.92 17.29
C VAL A 54 -12.33 -2.40 17.51
N THR A 55 -11.30 -1.85 18.15
CA THR A 55 -11.16 -0.44 18.49
C THR A 55 -10.25 0.16 17.43
N TYR A 56 -10.79 1.10 16.68
CA TYR A 56 -10.02 1.88 15.71
C TYR A 56 -9.26 2.93 16.51
N ASN A 57 -7.93 2.86 16.52
CA ASN A 57 -7.14 3.98 17.00
C ASN A 57 -7.08 5.02 15.87
N PRO A 58 -7.75 6.17 15.99
CA PRO A 58 -7.78 7.14 14.92
C PRO A 58 -6.38 7.68 14.67
N MET A 59 -5.94 7.59 13.42
CA MET A 59 -4.70 8.19 12.96
C MET A 59 -4.81 9.71 13.15
N LYS A 60 -3.86 10.32 13.86
CA LYS A 60 -3.80 11.78 14.02
C LYS A 60 -3.52 12.41 12.66
N LEU A 61 -4.54 13.04 12.08
CA LEU A 61 -4.45 13.69 10.76
C LEU A 61 -3.65 14.99 10.89
N SER A 62 -2.35 14.93 10.68
CA SER A 62 -1.51 16.12 10.47
C SER A 62 -1.38 16.38 8.96
N LEU A 63 -2.16 17.33 8.44
CA LEU A 63 -2.28 17.60 7.00
C LEU A 63 -0.92 17.85 6.34
N LYS A 64 -0.05 18.64 6.99
CA LYS A 64 1.29 18.98 6.50
C LYS A 64 2.17 17.74 6.33
N ARG A 65 2.19 16.86 7.35
CA ARG A 65 2.98 15.63 7.34
C ARG A 65 2.47 14.64 6.29
N HIS A 66 1.16 14.47 6.19
CA HIS A 66 0.56 13.51 5.27
C HIS A 66 0.72 13.94 3.81
N LEU A 67 0.63 15.24 3.51
CA LEU A 67 0.89 15.76 2.17
C LEU A 67 2.36 15.61 1.77
N LEU A 68 3.30 16.00 2.64
CA LEU A 68 4.73 15.88 2.35
C LEU A 68 5.15 14.41 2.17
N ALA A 69 4.81 13.56 3.14
CA ALA A 69 5.14 12.14 3.09
C ALA A 69 4.44 11.44 1.91
N GLY A 70 3.17 11.75 1.67
CA GLY A 70 2.39 11.20 0.56
C GLY A 70 2.94 11.59 -0.81
N SER A 71 3.40 12.84 -0.97
CA SER A 71 4.00 13.31 -2.22
C SER A 71 5.34 12.63 -2.50
N VAL A 72 6.23 12.55 -1.49
CA VAL A 72 7.53 11.88 -1.63
C VAL A 72 7.35 10.39 -1.92
N PHE A 73 6.44 9.72 -1.19
CA PHE A 73 6.13 8.32 -1.42
C PHE A 73 5.53 8.07 -2.82
N GLY A 74 4.56 8.90 -3.22
CA GLY A 74 3.93 8.81 -4.54
C GLY A 74 4.90 9.03 -5.70
N LEU A 75 5.80 10.02 -5.58
CA LEU A 75 6.86 10.26 -6.57
C LEU A 75 7.81 9.07 -6.67
N GLY A 76 8.24 8.50 -5.54
CA GLY A 76 9.08 7.30 -5.51
C GLY A 76 8.39 6.11 -6.20
N TRP A 77 7.09 5.93 -5.97
CA TRP A 77 6.29 4.91 -6.63
C TRP A 77 6.19 5.10 -8.14
N ALA A 78 5.98 6.34 -8.59
CA ALA A 78 5.90 6.67 -10.00
C ALA A 78 7.24 6.41 -10.71
N LEU A 79 8.36 6.71 -10.07
CA LEU A 79 9.70 6.45 -10.60
C LEU A 79 10.01 4.95 -10.71
N VAL A 80 9.63 4.18 -9.69
CA VAL A 80 9.86 2.74 -9.64
C VAL A 80 8.89 1.97 -10.54
N GLY A 81 7.71 2.53 -10.81
CA GLY A 81 6.70 1.94 -11.68
C GLY A 81 6.09 0.65 -11.13
N CYS A 82 6.18 0.40 -9.82
CA CYS A 82 5.50 -0.73 -9.18
C CYS A 82 5.11 -0.46 -7.72
N CYS A 83 4.05 -1.15 -7.29
CA CYS A 83 3.52 -1.07 -5.95
C CYS A 83 4.28 -2.03 -4.99
N PRO A 84 4.28 -1.87 -3.66
CA PRO A 84 5.04 -2.74 -2.78
C PRO A 84 4.53 -4.18 -2.86
N GLY A 85 3.22 -4.39 -3.09
CA GLY A 85 2.65 -5.73 -3.33
C GLY A 85 3.31 -6.45 -4.51
N PRO A 86 3.23 -5.91 -5.74
CA PRO A 86 3.99 -6.38 -6.88
C PRO A 86 5.49 -6.52 -6.61
N MET A 87 6.14 -5.59 -5.89
CA MET A 87 7.58 -5.69 -5.61
C MET A 87 7.98 -7.04 -4.99
N TYR A 88 7.25 -7.50 -3.97
CA TYR A 88 7.52 -8.80 -3.34
C TYR A 88 7.23 -9.98 -4.27
N VAL A 89 6.20 -9.88 -5.12
CA VAL A 89 5.82 -10.95 -6.06
C VAL A 89 6.80 -11.04 -7.24
N LEU A 90 7.29 -9.92 -7.76
CA LEU A 90 8.32 -9.89 -8.81
C LEU A 90 9.64 -10.46 -8.30
N LEU A 91 10.00 -10.15 -7.05
CA LEU A 91 11.17 -10.76 -6.41
C LEU A 91 11.03 -12.29 -6.34
N GLY A 92 9.87 -12.81 -5.96
CA GLY A 92 9.57 -14.24 -5.96
C GLY A 92 9.56 -14.89 -7.37
N ASN A 93 9.44 -14.09 -8.43
CA ASN A 93 9.54 -14.55 -9.83
C ASN A 93 10.98 -14.47 -10.39
N GLY A 94 11.98 -14.13 -9.59
CA GLY A 94 13.39 -14.13 -10.01
C GLY A 94 13.92 -12.82 -10.58
N TYR A 95 13.17 -11.71 -10.50
CA TYR A 95 13.67 -10.40 -10.91
C TYR A 95 14.61 -9.81 -9.84
N ALA A 96 15.91 -10.08 -9.99
CA ALA A 96 16.96 -9.64 -9.05
C ALA A 96 17.03 -8.13 -8.85
N ILE A 97 16.64 -7.33 -9.85
CA ILE A 97 16.63 -5.85 -9.76
C ILE A 97 15.69 -5.35 -8.65
N MET A 98 14.64 -6.11 -8.32
CA MET A 98 13.70 -5.75 -7.27
C MET A 98 14.32 -5.78 -5.87
N ILE A 99 15.40 -6.55 -5.65
CA ILE A 99 16.14 -6.56 -4.38
C ILE A 99 16.69 -5.18 -4.09
N LEU A 100 17.30 -4.53 -5.09
CA LEU A 100 17.88 -3.19 -4.94
C LEU A 100 16.81 -2.18 -4.53
N VAL A 101 15.66 -2.22 -5.19
CA VAL A 101 14.53 -1.31 -4.90
C VAL A 101 13.96 -1.58 -3.52
N LEU A 102 13.83 -2.85 -3.11
CA LEU A 102 13.34 -3.23 -1.80
C LEU A 102 14.30 -2.80 -0.68
N LEU A 103 15.61 -2.95 -0.89
CA LEU A 103 16.64 -2.45 0.03
C LEU A 103 16.58 -0.92 0.15
N GLY A 104 16.44 -0.22 -0.98
CA GLY A 104 16.26 1.24 -0.99
C GLY A 104 15.00 1.67 -0.24
N ALA A 105 13.88 0.96 -0.43
CA ALA A 105 12.64 1.21 0.30
C ALA A 105 12.80 0.98 1.81
N ILE A 106 13.45 -0.13 2.22
CA ILE A 106 13.70 -0.43 3.63
C ILE A 106 14.59 0.64 4.26
N LEU A 107 15.70 1.00 3.62
CA LEU A 107 16.60 2.06 4.09
C LEU A 107 15.88 3.42 4.16
N GLY A 108 15.03 3.74 3.19
CA GLY A 108 14.18 4.93 3.20
C GLY A 108 13.22 4.95 4.38
N THR A 109 12.53 3.84 4.66
CA THR A 109 11.64 3.76 5.83
C THR A 109 12.39 3.78 7.17
N TYR A 110 13.59 3.19 7.22
CA TYR A 110 14.43 3.18 8.42
C TYR A 110 14.96 4.59 8.74
N THR A 111 15.48 5.29 7.73
CA THR A 111 15.91 6.69 7.87
C THR A 111 14.74 7.60 8.23
N TYR A 112 13.57 7.41 7.64
CA TYR A 112 12.35 8.11 8.05
C TYR A 112 11.99 7.83 9.52
N GLY A 113 12.08 6.58 9.97
CA GLY A 113 11.82 6.18 11.36
C GLY A 113 12.76 6.85 12.35
N LEU A 114 14.05 7.00 12.02
CA LEU A 114 15.03 7.69 12.86
C LEU A 114 14.84 9.21 12.89
N VAL A 115 14.39 9.80 11.77
CA VAL A 115 14.19 11.25 11.67
C VAL A 115 12.81 11.66 12.19
N MET A 116 11.85 10.73 12.26
CA MET A 116 10.48 10.98 12.71
C MET A 116 10.40 11.64 14.10
N ASP A 117 11.29 11.27 15.03
CA ASP A 117 11.34 11.89 16.38
C ASP A 117 11.83 13.35 16.35
N LYS A 118 12.52 13.77 15.29
CA LYS A 118 12.99 15.15 15.09
C LYS A 118 12.07 16.01 14.22
N LEU A 119 11.03 15.45 13.59
CA LEU A 119 10.07 16.24 12.83
C LEU A 119 9.05 16.89 13.78
N PRO A 120 8.82 18.22 13.67
CA PRO A 120 7.82 18.91 14.48
C PRO A 120 6.45 18.25 14.24
N HIS A 121 5.85 17.77 15.33
CA HIS A 121 4.60 17.01 15.32
C HIS A 121 3.40 17.92 15.04
#